data_AF-A0A2P6RPQ3-F1
#
_entry.id   AF-A0A2P6RPQ3-F1
#
_cell.length_a   1.000
_cell.length_b   1.000
_cell.length_c   1.000
_cell.angle_alpha   90.00
_cell.angle_beta   90.00
_cell.angle_gamma   90.00
#
_symmetry.space_group_name_H-M   'P 1'
#
loop_
_entity.id
_entity.type
_entity.pdbx_description
1 polymer ?
#
loop_
_entity_poly.entity_id
_entity_poly.type
_entity_poly.pdbx_seq_one_letter_code
_entity_poly.pdbx_strand_id
1 'polypeptide(L)' 'MVMDSAASKWREFKSRLTSNYIIPYLNDPEALKYPPDDYPFINVDHWTAFVKSRTTPAFLV' A
#
# COMPACT_ATOMS: atom_id res chain seq x y z
N MET A 1 -3.78 -23.84 -13.03
CA MET A 1 -4.34 -22.47 -12.89
C MET A 1 -4.42 -22.11 -11.41
N VAL A 2 -3.28 -21.79 -10.78
CA VAL A 2 -3.18 -21.43 -9.35
C VAL A 2 -2.39 -20.13 -9.16
N MET A 3 -1.47 -19.82 -10.07
CA MET A 3 -0.71 -18.57 -10.02
C MET A 3 -1.57 -17.32 -10.31
N ASP A 4 -2.60 -17.45 -11.16
CA ASP A 4 -3.51 -16.35 -11.51
C ASP A 4 -4.32 -15.83 -10.31
N SER A 5 -4.73 -16.72 -9.42
CA SER A 5 -5.54 -16.34 -8.25
C SER A 5 -4.69 -15.64 -7.19
N ALA A 6 -3.44 -16.06 -6.98
CA ALA A 6 -2.52 -15.39 -6.07
C ALA A 6 -2.14 -13.99 -6.57
N ALA A 7 -1.88 -13.84 -7.88
CA ALA A 7 -1.61 -12.55 -8.50
C ALA A 7 -2.80 -11.58 -8.39
N SER A 8 -4.02 -12.09 -8.60
CA SER A 8 -5.25 -11.32 -8.46
C SER A 8 -5.49 -10.85 -7.02
N LYS A 9 -5.35 -11.74 -6.04
CA LYS A 9 -5.45 -11.40 -4.62
C LYS A 9 -4.38 -10.40 -4.18
N TRP A 10 -3.15 -10.53 -4.69
CA TRP A 10 -2.08 -9.57 -4.42
C TRP A 10 -2.38 -8.18 -5.00
N ARG A 11 -3.01 -8.11 -6.17
CA ARG A 11 -3.45 -6.84 -6.77
C ARG A 11 -4.56 -6.20 -5.93
N GLU A 12 -5.57 -6.98 -5.53
CA GLU A 12 -6.65 -6.50 -4.66
C GLU A 12 -6.15 -6.02 -3.31
N PHE A 13 -5.21 -6.76 -2.71
CA PHE A 13 -4.55 -6.39 -1.46
C PHE A 13 -3.88 -5.02 -1.56
N LYS A 14 -3.04 -4.81 -2.59
CA LYS A 14 -2.39 -3.52 -2.83
C LYS A 14 -3.41 -2.40 -3.10
N SER A 15 -4.49 -2.70 -3.81
CA SER A 15 -5.58 -1.75 -4.09
C SER A 15 -6.28 -1.31 -2.80
N ARG A 16 -6.66 -2.26 -1.94
CA ARG A 16 -7.24 -1.99 -0.62
C ARG A 16 -6.31 -1.18 0.27
N LEU A 17 -5.03 -1.55 0.32
CA LEU A 17 -4.02 -0.80 1.06
C LEU A 17 -3.92 0.65 0.58
N THR A 18 -3.88 0.85 -0.74
CA THR A 18 -3.79 2.18 -1.31
C THR A 18 -5.05 2.99 -1.02
N SER A 19 -6.25 2.43 -1.23
CA SER A 19 -7.50 3.15 -1.05
C SER A 19 -7.84 3.46 0.42
N ASN A 20 -7.55 2.55 1.35
CA ASN A 20 -7.95 2.70 2.75
C ASN A 20 -6.86 3.34 3.61
N TYR A 21 -5.59 3.17 3.25
CA TYR A 21 -4.46 3.62 4.07
C TYR A 21 -3.55 4.63 3.37
N ILE A 22 -3.57 4.77 2.04
CA ILE A 22 -2.75 5.76 1.33
C ILE A 22 -3.57 6.98 0.93
N ILE A 23 -4.72 6.80 0.27
CA ILE A 23 -5.56 7.91 -0.19
C ILE A 23 -6.01 8.85 0.95
N PRO A 24 -6.61 8.36 2.05
CA PRO A 24 -7.06 9.24 3.12
C PRO A 24 -5.90 9.86 3.92
N TYR A 25 -4.75 9.18 3.98
CA TYR A 25 -3.57 9.63 4.72
C TYR A 25 -2.51 10.28 3.82
N LEU A 26 -2.81 10.56 2.54
CA LEU A 26 -1.90 11.28 1.62
C LEU A 26 -1.52 12.66 2.16
N ASN A 27 -2.44 13.28 2.92
CA ASN A 27 -2.23 14.56 3.60
C ASN A 27 -1.55 14.41 4.97
N ASP A 28 -1.44 13.18 5.49
CA ASP A 28 -0.84 12.86 6.79
C ASP A 28 0.36 11.90 6.63
N PRO A 29 1.55 12.44 6.37
CA PRO A 29 2.76 11.63 6.20
C PRO A 29 3.21 10.93 7.50
N GLU A 30 2.73 11.36 8.68
CA GLU A 30 3.04 10.67 9.94
C GLU A 30 2.26 9.37 10.05
N ALA A 31 0.98 9.38 9.67
CA ALA A 31 0.16 8.17 9.60
C ALA A 31 0.67 7.15 8.56
N LEU A 32 1.34 7.63 7.50
CA LEU A 32 1.95 6.80 6.47
C LEU A 32 3.35 6.27 6.82
N LYS A 33 3.95 6.72 7.93
CA LYS A 33 5.30 6.30 8.33
C LYS A 33 5.36 4.85 8.78
N TYR A 34 4.26 4.34 9.33
CA TYR A 34 4.18 2.99 9.88
C TYR A 34 3.15 2.16 9.12
N PRO A 35 3.42 0.86 8.90
CA PRO A 35 2.44 -0.03 8.32
C PRO A 35 1.23 -0.17 9.24
N PRO A 36 0.04 -0.49 8.70
CA PRO A 36 -1.13 -0.79 9.52
C PRO A 36 -0.88 -1.99 10.43
N ASP A 37 -1.32 -1.91 11.70
CA ASP A 37 -1.23 -3.02 12.66
C ASP A 37 -1.96 -4.28 12.18
N ASP A 38 -2.96 -4.13 11.30
CA ASP A 38 -3.65 -5.24 10.62
C ASP A 38 -2.71 -6.12 9.77
N TYR A 39 -1.54 -5.59 9.38
CA TYR A 39 -0.59 -6.27 8.50
C TYR A 39 0.83 -6.29 9.10
N PRO A 40 1.05 -7.04 10.20
CA PRO A 40 2.33 -7.09 10.90
C PRO A 40 3.44 -7.77 10.07
N PHE A 41 3.08 -8.43 8.97
CA PHE A 41 4.02 -9.04 8.03
C PHE A 41 4.62 -8.03 7.03
N ILE A 42 4.12 -6.79 6.98
CA ILE A 42 4.70 -5.74 6.14
C ILE A 42 5.81 -5.05 6.92
N ASN A 43 7.05 -5.24 6.48
CA ASN A 43 8.18 -4.49 7.03
C ASN A 43 8.02 -2.98 6.76
N VAL A 44 8.46 -2.16 7.71
CA VAL A 44 8.45 -0.69 7.60
C VAL A 44 9.19 -0.21 6.35
N ASP A 45 10.31 -0.85 5.98
CA ASP A 45 11.05 -0.52 4.76
C ASP A 45 10.21 -0.77 3.49
N HIS A 46 9.55 -1.93 3.41
CA HIS A 46 8.67 -2.27 2.29
C HIS A 46 7.44 -1.36 2.23
N TRP A 47 6.86 -1.04 3.39
CA TRP A 47 5.76 -0.09 3.50
C TRP A 47 6.17 1.30 3.02
N THR A 48 7.30 1.81 3.50
CA THR A 48 7.81 3.14 3.13
C THR A 48 8.08 3.22 1.63
N ALA A 49 8.71 2.20 1.04
CA ALA A 49 8.92 2.13 -0.40
C ALA A 49 7.59 2.08 -1.19
N PHE A 50 6.61 1.32 -0.68
CA PHE A 50 5.29 1.22 -1.28
C PHE A 50 4.53 2.55 -1.22
N VAL A 51 4.45 3.19 -0.06
CA VAL A 51 3.84 4.51 0.12
C VAL A 51 4.50 5.50 -0.82
N LYS A 52 5.84 5.61 -0.82
CA LYS A 52 6.57 6.51 -1.73
C LYS A 52 6.20 6.27 -3.20
N SER A 53 6.05 5.02 -3.62
CA SER A 53 5.65 4.69 -5.01
C SER A 53 4.21 5.11 -5.34
N ARG A 54 3.32 5.18 -4.34
CA ARG A 54 1.90 5.53 -4.49
C ARG A 54 1.61 7.01 -4.26
N THR A 55 2.43 7.69 -3.47
CA THR A 55 2.37 9.13 -3.25
C THR A 55 3.16 9.92 -4.30
N THR A 56 3.96 9.25 -5.14
CA THR A 56 4.57 9.90 -6.31
C THR A 56 3.49 10.44 -7.26
N PRO A 57 3.62 11.69 -7.74
CA PRO A 57 2.64 12.34 -8.62
C PRO A 57 2.43 11.61 -9.96
N ALA A 58 3.36 10.75 -10.38
CA ALA A 58 3.21 9.88 -11.54
C ALA A 58 2.08 8.83 -11.40
N PHE A 59 1.59 8.57 -10.19
CA PHE A 59 0.44 7.69 -9.94
C PHE A 59 -0.90 8.45 -9.82
N LEU A 60 -0.85 9.79 -9.73
CA LEU A 60 -2.00 10.68 -9.59
C LEU A 60 -2.33 11.44 -10.89
N VAL A 61 -1.69 11.08 -12.01
CA VAL A 61 -1.90 11.63 -13.37
C VAL A 61 -2.66 10.65 -14.24
#